data_AF-T1DAS7-F1
#
_entry.id   AF-T1DAS7-F1
#
_cell.length_a   1.000
_cell.length_b   1.000
_cell.length_c   1.000
_cell.angle_alpha   90.00
_cell.angle_beta   90.00
_cell.angle_gamma   90.00
#
_symmetry.space_group_name_H-M   'P 1'
#
loop_
_entity.id
_entity.type
_entity.pdbx_description
1 polymer ?
#
loop_
_entity_poly.entity_id
_entity_poly.type
_entity_poly.pdbx_seq_one_letter_code
_entity_poly.pdbx_strand_id
1 'polypeptide(L)'
;TTALGLALIDNPIEATGASISGLRAAADALGVKDVTIVGFAGDGGTVDIGLQSLSGMLERGTNAIYVMYDNEAYMNTGVQRSGATPMGAWTTTTPVGKQARGKTEQQKDIMAIVLAHQPAYAATLNPSFPEDYVAKAEKAREVRGTRFLHVYAPCPPGWRYSSEQTIHLGRLATDTGIFPLYEVEDGQYRITRSVGHLRPVEEYLRAQGRFAHLDANEIAAIQERVTTGWERLQLRVKESKTLPPHPARVAATTT
;
A
#
# COMPACT_ATOMS: atom_id res chain seq x y z
N THR A 1 6.06 29.05 4.18
CA THR A 1 4.83 28.28 3.87
C THR A 1 5.23 27.12 2.98
N THR A 2 4.83 25.90 3.31
CA THR A 2 5.10 24.72 2.47
C THR A 2 4.21 24.76 1.22
N ALA A 3 4.55 24.01 0.17
CA ALA A 3 3.73 23.92 -1.04
C ALA A 3 2.30 23.38 -0.77
N LEU A 4 2.06 22.79 0.40
CA LEU A 4 0.79 22.22 0.82
C LEU A 4 -0.02 23.15 1.75
N GLY A 5 0.56 24.27 2.20
CA GLY A 5 -0.10 25.13 3.20
C GLY A 5 -0.26 24.48 4.58
N LEU A 6 0.45 23.38 4.83
CA LEU A 6 0.41 22.58 6.07
C LEU A 6 1.77 22.60 6.78
N ALA A 7 1.76 22.32 8.08
CA ALA A 7 2.99 22.05 8.83
C ALA A 7 3.60 20.73 8.35
N LEU A 8 4.89 20.75 7.99
CA LEU A 8 5.64 19.58 7.55
C LEU A 8 6.90 19.44 8.40
N ILE A 9 7.24 18.19 8.72
CA ILE A 9 8.46 17.80 9.40
C ILE A 9 9.09 16.71 8.54
N ASP A 10 10.38 16.87 8.25
CA ASP A 10 11.16 15.82 7.61
C ASP A 10 11.56 14.76 8.65
N ASN A 11 11.56 13.49 8.25
CA ASN A 11 11.98 12.40 9.11
C ASN A 11 12.85 11.40 8.35
N PRO A 12 13.78 10.71 9.04
CA PRO A 12 14.51 9.59 8.45
C PRO A 12 13.57 8.52 7.93
N ILE A 13 13.89 7.92 6.77
CA ILE A 13 13.03 6.96 6.05
C ILE A 13 12.60 5.74 6.91
N GLU A 14 13.41 5.35 7.88
CA GLU A 14 13.17 4.25 8.82
C GLU A 14 12.20 4.61 9.96
N ALA A 15 11.95 5.90 10.20
CA ALA A 15 11.36 6.39 11.42
C ALA A 15 9.91 6.86 11.30
N THR A 16 9.26 6.79 10.12
CA THR A 16 7.94 7.40 9.89
C THR A 16 6.90 7.01 10.95
N GLY A 17 6.79 5.72 11.31
CA GLY A 17 5.84 5.28 12.34
C GLY A 17 6.18 5.81 13.74
N ALA A 18 7.47 5.92 14.07
CA ALA A 18 7.94 6.48 15.34
C ALA A 18 7.69 7.99 15.41
N SER A 19 7.99 8.73 14.34
CA SER A 19 7.72 10.17 14.22
C SER A 19 6.23 10.48 14.35
N ILE A 20 5.36 9.70 13.68
CA ILE A 20 3.91 9.83 13.83
C ILE A 20 3.48 9.64 15.29
N SER A 21 3.94 8.56 15.95
CA SER A 21 3.60 8.31 17.36
C SER A 21 4.10 9.42 18.29
N GLY A 22 5.32 9.92 18.09
CA GLY A 22 5.88 11.01 18.89
C GLY A 22 5.09 12.31 18.74
N LEU A 23 4.72 12.66 17.52
CA LEU A 23 3.89 13.85 17.25
C LEU A 23 2.50 13.71 17.89
N ARG A 24 1.90 12.51 17.87
CA ARG A 24 0.57 12.27 18.48
C ARG A 24 0.65 12.41 19.99
N ALA A 25 1.63 11.78 20.62
CA ALA A 25 1.87 11.89 22.05
C ALA A 25 2.14 13.36 22.48
N ALA A 26 2.94 14.10 21.71
CA ALA A 26 3.19 15.51 21.98
C ALA A 26 1.92 16.38 21.88
N ALA A 27 1.12 16.17 20.84
CA ALA A 27 -0.15 16.87 20.67
C ALA A 27 -1.14 16.54 21.80
N ASP A 28 -1.19 15.29 22.25
CA ASP A 28 -2.01 14.88 23.40
C ASP A 28 -1.56 15.54 24.71
N ALA A 29 -0.25 15.57 24.98
CA ALA A 29 0.33 16.23 26.14
C ALA A 29 0.08 17.75 26.16
N LEU A 30 0.02 18.38 25.00
CA LEU A 30 -0.30 19.80 24.84
C LEU A 30 -1.81 20.10 24.80
N GLY A 31 -2.67 19.07 24.87
CA GLY A 31 -4.13 19.22 24.78
C GLY A 31 -4.65 19.55 23.38
N VAL A 32 -3.83 19.41 22.33
CA VAL A 32 -4.18 19.69 20.93
C VAL A 32 -4.88 18.46 20.32
N LYS A 33 -6.20 18.44 20.44
CA LYS A 33 -7.04 17.30 19.97
C LYS A 33 -7.52 17.46 18.53
N ASP A 34 -7.64 18.68 18.03
CA ASP A 34 -8.14 18.99 16.69
C ASP A 34 -7.00 19.04 15.65
N VAL A 35 -6.21 17.97 15.61
CA VAL A 35 -5.14 17.81 14.62
C VAL A 35 -5.07 16.35 14.18
N THR A 36 -5.00 16.15 12.87
CA THR A 36 -4.75 14.84 12.27
C THR A 36 -3.29 14.78 11.86
N ILE A 37 -2.58 13.80 12.41
CA ILE A 37 -1.19 13.53 12.06
C ILE A 37 -1.20 12.49 10.94
N VAL A 38 -0.51 12.83 9.86
CA VAL A 38 -0.36 12.00 8.67
C VAL A 38 1.12 11.87 8.37
N GLY A 39 1.63 10.64 8.30
CA GLY A 39 2.97 10.41 7.76
C GLY A 39 2.89 9.80 6.37
N PHE A 40 3.79 10.24 5.51
CA PHE A 40 3.93 9.75 4.14
C PHE A 40 5.26 9.03 4.02
N ALA A 41 5.24 7.80 3.51
CA ALA A 41 6.44 7.02 3.22
C ALA A 41 6.30 6.33 1.86
N GLY A 42 7.41 6.20 1.14
CA GLY A 42 7.46 5.31 -0.02
C GLY A 42 7.50 3.86 0.44
N ASP A 43 7.34 2.91 -0.50
CA ASP A 43 7.34 1.49 -0.18
C ASP A 43 8.60 1.04 0.56
N GLY A 44 9.80 1.50 0.17
CA GLY A 44 11.04 1.18 0.89
C GLY A 44 11.03 1.60 2.37
N GLY A 45 10.44 2.76 2.68
CA GLY A 45 10.27 3.26 4.05
C GLY A 45 9.12 2.60 4.82
N THR A 46 8.37 1.70 4.20
CA THR A 46 7.23 1.02 4.82
C THR A 46 7.43 -0.49 4.91
N VAL A 47 7.73 -1.14 3.79
CA VAL A 47 7.81 -2.60 3.70
C VAL A 47 9.19 -3.14 4.00
N ASP A 48 10.22 -2.29 3.97
CA ASP A 48 11.61 -2.66 4.26
C ASP A 48 12.12 -1.96 5.52
N ILE A 49 12.83 -0.83 5.39
CA ILE A 49 13.62 -0.25 6.49
C ILE A 49 12.76 0.35 7.60
N GLY A 50 11.59 0.91 7.26
CA GLY A 50 10.66 1.48 8.23
C GLY A 50 9.58 0.52 8.73
N LEU A 51 9.63 -0.77 8.37
CA LEU A 51 8.63 -1.76 8.81
C LEU A 51 8.56 -1.88 10.34
N GLN A 52 9.71 -1.80 11.02
CA GLN A 52 9.76 -1.86 12.48
C GLN A 52 9.05 -0.66 13.12
N SER A 53 9.25 0.55 12.61
CA SER A 53 8.62 1.74 13.17
C SER A 53 7.11 1.78 12.88
N LEU A 54 6.68 1.30 11.71
CA LEU A 54 5.28 1.07 11.38
C LEU A 54 4.64 0.06 12.34
N SER A 55 5.27 -1.11 12.52
CA SER A 55 4.78 -2.16 13.43
C SER A 55 4.61 -1.63 14.86
N GLY A 56 5.59 -0.88 15.38
CA GLY A 56 5.46 -0.24 16.69
C GLY A 56 4.33 0.79 16.77
N MET A 57 4.09 1.57 15.71
CA MET A 57 2.96 2.52 15.66
C MET A 57 1.61 1.79 15.71
N LEU A 58 1.49 0.70 14.94
CA LEU A 58 0.32 -0.17 14.89
C LEU A 58 0.05 -0.85 16.24
N GLU A 59 1.10 -1.42 16.85
CA GLU A 59 1.05 -2.04 18.18
C GLU A 59 0.49 -1.07 19.23
N ARG A 60 1.01 0.16 19.27
CA ARG A 60 0.55 1.22 20.21
C ARG A 60 -0.88 1.69 19.97
N GLY A 61 -1.52 1.35 18.85
CA GLY A 61 -2.84 1.88 18.51
C GLY A 61 -2.82 3.40 18.29
N THR A 62 -1.70 3.94 17.79
CA THR A 62 -1.51 5.40 17.62
C THR A 62 -2.63 6.00 16.75
N ASN A 63 -3.36 6.98 17.29
CA ASN A 63 -4.42 7.67 16.55
C ASN A 63 -3.87 8.63 15.47
N ALA A 64 -3.45 8.07 14.34
CA ALA A 64 -2.85 8.78 13.22
C ALA A 64 -3.08 8.02 11.89
N ILE A 65 -2.77 8.66 10.77
CA ILE A 65 -2.82 8.06 9.43
C ILE A 65 -1.38 7.80 8.95
N TYR A 66 -1.10 6.58 8.53
CA TYR A 66 0.12 6.24 7.81
C TYR A 66 -0.23 6.01 6.34
N VAL A 67 0.41 6.76 5.44
CA VAL A 67 0.25 6.63 3.99
C VAL A 67 1.52 6.04 3.39
N MET A 68 1.38 4.87 2.77
CA MET A 68 2.42 4.29 1.92
C MET A 68 2.10 4.61 0.47
N TYR A 69 2.92 5.42 -0.21
CA TYR A 69 2.84 5.55 -1.67
C TYR A 69 3.76 4.50 -2.32
N ASP A 70 3.13 3.46 -2.86
CA ASP A 70 3.79 2.29 -3.41
C ASP A 70 4.09 2.48 -4.89
N ASN A 71 5.33 2.81 -5.19
CA ASN A 71 5.84 2.80 -6.56
C ASN A 71 6.70 1.56 -6.82
N GLU A 72 6.71 0.58 -5.92
CA GLU A 72 7.27 -0.75 -6.07
C GLU A 72 8.78 -0.82 -6.29
N ALA A 73 9.54 0.20 -5.90
CA ALA A 73 11.01 0.20 -5.87
C ALA A 73 11.55 1.38 -5.04
N TYR A 74 12.82 1.35 -4.66
CA TYR A 74 13.51 2.57 -4.25
C TYR A 74 13.76 3.45 -5.49
N MET A 75 12.75 4.24 -5.86
CA MET A 75 12.77 4.99 -7.12
C MET A 75 13.81 6.12 -7.13
N ASN A 76 13.87 6.90 -6.04
CA ASN A 76 14.76 8.06 -5.97
C ASN A 76 16.24 7.70 -6.09
N THR A 77 16.64 6.53 -5.57
CA THR A 77 18.04 6.10 -5.58
C THR A 77 18.47 5.47 -6.90
N GLY A 78 17.59 5.40 -7.91
CA GLY A 78 17.89 4.78 -9.20
C GLY A 78 17.20 3.43 -9.41
N VAL A 79 15.94 3.30 -8.97
CA VAL A 79 15.09 2.13 -9.25
C VAL A 79 15.72 0.83 -8.73
N GLN A 80 16.06 0.78 -7.44
CA GLN A 80 16.53 -0.45 -6.78
C GLN A 80 15.36 -1.26 -6.23
N ARG A 81 15.53 -2.59 -6.16
CA ARG A 81 14.55 -3.51 -5.58
C ARG A 81 14.18 -3.10 -4.15
N SER A 82 12.88 -3.07 -3.88
CA SER A 82 12.30 -3.05 -2.54
C SER A 82 11.54 -4.35 -2.26
N GLY A 83 11.05 -4.51 -1.02
CA GLY A 83 10.12 -5.59 -0.68
C GLY A 83 8.78 -5.51 -1.43
N ALA A 84 8.41 -4.33 -1.95
CA ALA A 84 7.18 -4.12 -2.71
C ALA A 84 7.36 -4.42 -4.21
N THR A 85 8.60 -4.49 -4.70
CA THR A 85 8.87 -4.88 -6.09
C THR A 85 8.22 -6.24 -6.42
N PRO A 86 7.43 -6.35 -7.51
CA PRO A 86 6.84 -7.61 -7.95
C PRO A 86 7.89 -8.66 -8.36
N MET A 87 7.55 -9.93 -8.20
CA MET A 87 8.36 -11.02 -8.78
C MET A 87 8.50 -10.83 -10.29
N GLY A 88 9.69 -11.11 -10.83
CA GLY A 88 10.01 -10.96 -12.25
C GLY A 88 10.27 -9.52 -12.69
N ALA A 89 10.16 -8.52 -11.80
CA ALA A 89 10.46 -7.14 -12.18
C ALA A 89 11.97 -6.91 -12.32
N TRP A 90 12.35 -6.26 -13.42
CA TRP A 90 13.67 -5.66 -13.57
C TRP A 90 13.80 -4.43 -12.66
N THR A 91 14.94 -4.33 -11.98
CA THR A 91 15.42 -3.14 -11.26
C THR A 91 16.94 -3.03 -11.46
N THR A 92 17.59 -1.95 -11.03
CA THR A 92 19.06 -1.84 -11.13
C THR A 92 19.79 -2.87 -10.25
N THR A 93 19.15 -3.37 -9.19
CA THR A 93 19.69 -4.42 -8.31
C THR A 93 19.10 -5.80 -8.57
N THR A 94 18.13 -5.93 -9.48
CA THR A 94 17.61 -7.21 -9.99
C THR A 94 17.63 -7.17 -11.52
N PRO A 95 18.85 -7.16 -12.12
CA PRO A 95 18.99 -7.06 -13.57
C PRO A 95 18.50 -8.33 -14.28
N VAL A 96 18.37 -8.23 -15.60
CA VAL A 96 18.00 -9.33 -16.48
C VAL A 96 19.16 -9.60 -17.42
N GLY A 97 19.61 -10.84 -17.48
CA GLY A 97 20.74 -11.28 -18.29
C GLY A 97 20.92 -12.80 -18.22
N LYS A 98 22.09 -13.32 -18.60
CA LYS A 98 22.34 -14.77 -18.67
C LYS A 98 22.16 -15.50 -17.33
N GLN A 99 22.41 -14.83 -16.22
CA GLN A 99 22.41 -15.40 -14.87
C GLN A 99 21.34 -14.80 -13.93
N ALA A 100 20.54 -13.85 -14.40
CA ALA A 100 19.54 -13.15 -13.60
C ALA A 100 18.26 -12.91 -14.42
N ARG A 101 17.09 -13.08 -13.80
CA ARG A 101 15.77 -12.91 -14.44
C ARG A 101 14.85 -12.02 -13.59
N GLY A 102 15.35 -10.83 -13.24
CA GLY A 102 14.60 -9.93 -12.37
C GLY A 102 14.52 -10.43 -10.93
N LYS A 103 13.57 -9.87 -10.16
CA LYS A 103 13.37 -10.24 -8.76
C LYS A 103 12.79 -11.64 -8.61
N THR A 104 13.40 -12.47 -7.79
CA THR A 104 12.96 -13.86 -7.55
C THR A 104 11.97 -13.99 -6.41
N GLU A 105 12.03 -13.11 -5.40
CA GLU A 105 11.10 -13.18 -4.27
C GLU A 105 9.73 -12.63 -4.65
N GLN A 106 8.70 -13.11 -3.95
CA GLN A 106 7.37 -12.52 -4.02
C GLN A 106 7.35 -11.10 -3.43
N GLN A 107 6.40 -10.29 -3.88
CA GLN A 107 6.09 -9.00 -3.26
C GLN A 107 5.58 -9.26 -1.83
N LYS A 108 6.08 -8.47 -0.88
CA LYS A 108 5.63 -8.54 0.52
C LYS A 108 4.20 -8.03 0.62
N ASP A 109 3.31 -8.83 1.18
CA ASP A 109 1.92 -8.44 1.43
C ASP A 109 1.83 -7.54 2.66
N ILE A 110 2.03 -6.23 2.45
CA ILE A 110 2.00 -5.24 3.53
C ILE A 110 0.62 -5.14 4.17
N MET A 111 -0.45 -5.30 3.40
CA MET A 111 -1.80 -5.27 3.93
C MET A 111 -2.04 -6.43 4.89
N ALA A 112 -1.58 -7.65 4.58
CA ALA A 112 -1.67 -8.76 5.52
C ALA A 112 -0.91 -8.49 6.84
N ILE A 113 0.28 -7.88 6.77
CA ILE A 113 1.06 -7.52 7.97
C ILE A 113 0.33 -6.46 8.79
N VAL A 114 -0.14 -5.39 8.14
CA VAL A 114 -0.88 -4.31 8.79
C VAL A 114 -2.16 -4.84 9.45
N LEU A 115 -2.93 -5.66 8.74
CA LEU A 115 -4.19 -6.21 9.22
C LEU A 115 -4.01 -7.18 10.39
N ALA A 116 -2.85 -7.84 10.51
CA ALA A 116 -2.52 -8.65 11.69
C ALA A 116 -2.46 -7.81 12.98
N HIS A 117 -2.18 -6.50 12.89
CA HIS A 117 -2.25 -5.58 14.01
C HIS A 117 -3.65 -5.01 14.27
N GLN A 118 -4.67 -5.39 13.49
CA GLN A 118 -6.07 -4.94 13.68
C GLN A 118 -6.19 -3.41 13.80
N PRO A 119 -5.74 -2.62 12.80
CA PRO A 119 -5.96 -1.18 12.79
C PRO A 119 -7.46 -0.88 12.72
N ALA A 120 -7.84 0.33 13.15
CA ALA A 120 -9.23 0.78 13.05
C ALA A 120 -9.70 0.85 11.59
N TYR A 121 -8.80 1.24 10.68
CA TYR A 121 -9.07 1.27 9.25
C TYR A 121 -7.81 1.01 8.42
N ALA A 122 -7.93 0.21 7.37
CA ALA A 122 -6.89 0.09 6.36
C ALA A 122 -7.51 0.01 4.97
N ALA A 123 -6.90 0.64 3.97
CA ALA A 123 -7.44 0.61 2.61
C ALA A 123 -6.35 0.62 1.54
N THR A 124 -6.65 0.02 0.39
CA THR A 124 -5.88 0.16 -0.84
C THR A 124 -6.52 1.23 -1.73
N LEU A 125 -5.70 2.14 -2.26
CA LEU A 125 -6.14 3.29 -3.05
C LEU A 125 -5.37 3.34 -4.37
N ASN A 126 -6.01 3.82 -5.43
CA ASN A 126 -5.39 3.99 -6.73
C ASN A 126 -5.89 5.30 -7.37
N PRO A 127 -4.99 6.24 -7.73
CA PRO A 127 -5.36 7.55 -8.24
C PRO A 127 -6.12 7.50 -9.57
N SER A 128 -6.10 6.36 -10.27
CA SER A 128 -6.89 6.14 -11.49
C SER A 128 -8.40 6.03 -11.22
N PHE A 129 -8.80 5.95 -9.95
CA PHE A 129 -10.18 5.91 -9.47
C PHE A 129 -10.41 7.00 -8.41
N PRO A 130 -10.45 8.28 -8.83
CA PRO A 130 -10.41 9.41 -7.90
C PRO A 130 -11.58 9.47 -6.93
N GLU A 131 -12.79 9.07 -7.35
CA GLU A 131 -13.97 9.04 -6.46
C GLU A 131 -13.78 8.04 -5.30
N ASP A 132 -13.34 6.82 -5.60
CA ASP A 132 -13.02 5.80 -4.59
C ASP A 132 -11.85 6.25 -3.69
N TYR A 133 -10.82 6.86 -4.29
CA TYR A 133 -9.67 7.39 -3.57
C TYR A 133 -10.10 8.44 -2.53
N VAL A 134 -10.89 9.43 -2.95
CA VAL A 134 -11.33 10.53 -2.08
C VAL A 134 -12.23 9.99 -0.97
N ALA A 135 -13.21 9.12 -1.29
CA ALA A 135 -14.10 8.54 -0.30
C ALA A 135 -13.35 7.79 0.81
N LYS A 136 -12.31 7.01 0.46
CA LYS A 136 -11.47 6.29 1.44
C LYS A 136 -10.59 7.23 2.26
N ALA A 137 -10.06 8.29 1.65
CA ALA A 137 -9.26 9.29 2.35
C ALA A 137 -10.11 10.08 3.37
N GLU A 138 -11.33 10.46 2.99
CA GLU A 138 -12.29 11.11 3.88
C GLU A 138 -12.71 10.19 5.03
N LYS A 139 -13.02 8.92 4.74
CA LYS A 139 -13.30 7.93 5.77
C LYS A 139 -12.13 7.74 6.74
N ALA A 140 -10.90 7.66 6.24
CA ALA A 140 -9.71 7.60 7.09
C ALA A 140 -9.55 8.85 7.98
N ARG A 141 -9.96 10.04 7.51
CA ARG A 141 -9.95 11.25 8.33
C ARG A 141 -10.96 11.16 9.49
N GLU A 142 -12.12 10.56 9.25
CA GLU A 142 -13.23 10.45 10.22
C GLU A 142 -13.00 9.37 11.28
N VAL A 143 -12.43 8.22 10.88
CA VAL A 143 -12.13 7.12 11.79
C VAL A 143 -11.07 7.54 12.82
N ARG A 144 -11.27 7.16 14.08
CA ARG A 144 -10.31 7.36 15.17
C ARG A 144 -9.54 6.07 15.42
N GLY A 145 -8.23 6.19 15.63
CA GLY A 145 -7.31 5.07 15.84
C GLY A 145 -6.23 4.99 14.77
N THR A 146 -5.50 3.88 14.74
CA THR A 146 -4.46 3.68 13.72
C THR A 146 -5.11 3.42 12.37
N ARG A 147 -4.70 4.17 11.36
CA ARG A 147 -5.20 4.03 9.99
C ARG A 147 -4.08 3.89 9.00
N PHE A 148 -4.24 3.01 8.02
CA PHE A 148 -3.21 2.75 7.01
C PHE A 148 -3.78 2.85 5.60
N LEU A 149 -3.13 3.65 4.74
CA LEU A 149 -3.51 3.80 3.33
C LEU A 149 -2.36 3.31 2.45
N HIS A 150 -2.61 2.22 1.73
CA HIS A 150 -1.71 1.68 0.71
C HIS A 150 -2.08 2.29 -0.64
N VAL A 151 -1.35 3.30 -1.07
CA VAL A 151 -1.63 4.07 -2.27
C VAL A 151 -0.77 3.55 -3.42
N TYR A 152 -1.39 3.00 -4.46
CA TYR A 152 -0.69 2.64 -5.69
C TYR A 152 -0.20 3.89 -6.43
N ALA A 153 1.08 3.95 -6.75
CA ALA A 153 1.72 5.13 -7.35
C ALA A 153 2.56 4.75 -8.58
N PRO A 154 1.94 4.63 -9.78
CA PRO A 154 2.68 4.30 -10.98
C PRO A 154 3.84 5.23 -11.29
N CYS A 155 5.02 4.64 -11.58
CA CYS A 155 6.26 5.38 -11.81
C CYS A 155 6.76 5.16 -13.25
N PRO A 156 6.48 6.09 -14.19
CA PRO A 156 6.91 5.97 -15.59
C PRO A 156 8.40 5.66 -15.79
N PRO A 157 9.35 6.36 -15.15
CA PRO A 157 10.78 6.08 -15.36
C PRO A 157 11.19 4.71 -14.80
N GLY A 158 10.68 4.33 -13.63
CA GLY A 158 11.04 3.05 -12.99
C GLY A 158 10.42 1.84 -13.68
N TRP A 159 9.17 1.96 -14.10
CA TRP A 159 8.43 0.86 -14.72
C TRP A 159 8.59 0.82 -16.24
N ARG A 160 9.24 1.85 -16.81
CA ARG A 160 9.62 1.98 -18.22
C ARG A 160 8.40 2.00 -19.13
N TYR A 161 7.57 3.02 -18.98
CA TYR A 161 6.40 3.29 -19.83
C TYR A 161 6.21 4.80 -20.03
N SER A 162 5.41 5.22 -21.02
CA SER A 162 5.13 6.64 -21.30
C SER A 162 4.26 7.28 -20.20
N SER A 163 4.60 8.48 -19.73
CA SER A 163 3.87 9.14 -18.62
C SER A 163 2.38 9.41 -18.92
N GLU A 164 1.98 9.54 -20.19
CA GLU A 164 0.57 9.67 -20.58
C GLU A 164 -0.27 8.41 -20.27
N GLN A 165 0.38 7.25 -20.11
CA GLN A 165 -0.27 5.97 -19.83
C GLN A 165 -0.49 5.72 -18.33
N THR A 166 -0.07 6.63 -17.44
CA THR A 166 -0.13 6.42 -15.98
C THR A 166 -1.53 6.05 -15.48
N ILE A 167 -2.59 6.74 -15.95
CA ILE A 167 -3.98 6.43 -15.57
C ILE A 167 -4.46 5.12 -16.19
N HIS A 168 -4.07 4.85 -17.43
CA HIS A 168 -4.41 3.60 -18.11
C HIS A 168 -3.80 2.40 -17.37
N LEU A 169 -2.52 2.49 -17.02
CA LEU A 169 -1.80 1.44 -16.31
C LEU A 169 -2.35 1.21 -14.89
N GLY A 170 -2.71 2.28 -14.18
CA GLY A 170 -3.38 2.14 -12.90
C GLY A 170 -4.75 1.48 -13.01
N ARG A 171 -5.53 1.74 -14.06
CA ARG A 171 -6.77 0.98 -14.31
C ARG A 171 -6.50 -0.49 -14.58
N LEU A 172 -5.53 -0.80 -15.45
CA LEU A 172 -5.13 -2.18 -15.73
C LEU A 172 -4.73 -2.92 -14.46
N ALA A 173 -3.93 -2.31 -13.57
CA ALA A 173 -3.52 -2.95 -12.32
C ALA A 173 -4.71 -3.42 -11.47
N THR A 174 -5.78 -2.62 -11.40
CA THR A 174 -6.99 -3.02 -10.67
C THR A 174 -7.86 -3.99 -11.48
N ASP A 175 -8.03 -3.77 -12.78
CA ASP A 175 -8.88 -4.60 -13.65
C ASP A 175 -8.31 -6.02 -13.85
N THR A 176 -6.99 -6.20 -13.76
CA THR A 176 -6.34 -7.52 -13.76
C THR A 176 -6.21 -8.14 -12.37
N GLY A 177 -6.55 -7.42 -11.30
CA GLY A 177 -6.44 -7.88 -9.91
C GLY A 177 -5.05 -7.81 -9.29
N ILE A 178 -4.06 -7.21 -9.99
CA ILE A 178 -2.71 -6.98 -9.44
C ILE A 178 -2.77 -6.08 -8.21
N PHE A 179 -3.60 -5.03 -8.28
CA PHE A 179 -3.84 -4.10 -7.18
C PHE A 179 -5.35 -3.95 -6.92
N PRO A 180 -5.95 -4.86 -6.14
CA PRO A 180 -7.38 -4.82 -5.84
C PRO A 180 -7.71 -3.63 -4.93
N LEU A 181 -8.87 -3.00 -5.15
CA LEU A 181 -9.35 -1.88 -4.33
C LEU A 181 -10.34 -2.34 -3.29
N TYR A 182 -9.92 -2.29 -2.03
CA TYR A 182 -10.74 -2.66 -0.89
C TYR A 182 -10.37 -1.83 0.33
N GLU A 183 -11.22 -1.92 1.34
CA GLU A 183 -10.98 -1.38 2.67
C GLU A 183 -11.33 -2.43 3.72
N VAL A 184 -10.76 -2.24 4.91
CA VAL A 184 -11.05 -3.02 6.10
C VAL A 184 -11.27 -2.03 7.24
N GLU A 185 -12.44 -2.10 7.88
CA GLU A 185 -12.80 -1.31 9.06
C GLU A 185 -13.16 -2.27 10.18
N ASP A 186 -12.46 -2.19 11.31
CA ASP A 186 -12.67 -3.09 12.46
C ASP A 186 -12.76 -4.58 12.07
N GLY A 187 -11.89 -5.03 11.15
CA GLY A 187 -11.85 -6.40 10.66
C GLY A 187 -12.89 -6.75 9.57
N GLN A 188 -13.77 -5.82 9.20
CA GLN A 188 -14.78 -5.99 8.16
C GLN A 188 -14.25 -5.60 6.79
N TYR A 189 -14.14 -6.57 5.88
CA TYR A 189 -13.61 -6.37 4.54
C TYR A 189 -14.70 -5.90 3.58
N ARG A 190 -14.37 -4.92 2.74
CA ARG A 190 -15.22 -4.45 1.66
C ARG A 190 -14.40 -4.19 0.39
N ILE A 191 -14.64 -4.99 -0.65
CA ILE A 191 -14.17 -4.65 -2.00
C ILE A 191 -14.98 -3.46 -2.50
N THR A 192 -14.27 -2.38 -2.79
CA THR A 192 -14.85 -1.10 -3.22
C THR A 192 -15.02 -0.98 -4.72
N ARG A 193 -14.21 -1.73 -5.48
CA ARG A 193 -14.37 -1.86 -6.92
C ARG A 193 -14.47 -3.33 -7.28
N SER A 194 -15.70 -3.77 -7.55
CA SER A 194 -15.93 -5.11 -8.09
C SER A 194 -15.60 -5.12 -9.57
N VAL A 195 -14.71 -6.01 -9.96
CA VAL A 195 -14.41 -6.32 -11.35
C VAL A 195 -15.14 -7.63 -11.65
N GLY A 196 -16.10 -7.60 -12.57
CA GLY A 196 -16.96 -8.76 -12.84
C GLY A 196 -16.14 -10.00 -13.22
N HIS A 197 -15.22 -9.82 -14.17
CA HIS A 197 -14.19 -10.79 -14.51
C HIS A 197 -12.83 -10.07 -14.57
N LEU A 198 -11.79 -10.70 -14.03
CA LEU A 198 -10.43 -10.19 -14.13
C LEU A 198 -9.95 -10.23 -15.57
N ARG A 199 -9.32 -9.14 -16.01
CA ARG A 199 -8.58 -9.14 -17.27
C ARG A 199 -7.31 -10.01 -17.15
N PRO A 200 -6.80 -10.57 -18.25
CA PRO A 200 -5.50 -11.23 -18.26
C PRO A 200 -4.39 -10.32 -17.73
N VAL A 201 -3.58 -10.81 -16.78
CA VAL A 201 -2.46 -10.05 -16.20
C VAL A 201 -1.41 -9.68 -17.25
N GLU A 202 -1.33 -10.45 -18.35
CA GLU A 202 -0.44 -10.16 -19.46
C GLU A 202 -0.64 -8.73 -20.01
N GLU A 203 -1.88 -8.23 -20.06
CA GLU A 203 -2.18 -6.89 -20.54
C GLU A 203 -1.51 -5.80 -19.68
N TYR A 204 -1.48 -6.00 -18.36
CA TYR A 204 -0.78 -5.12 -17.42
C TYR A 204 0.74 -5.29 -17.52
N LEU A 205 1.24 -6.52 -17.60
CA LEU A 205 2.68 -6.81 -17.61
C LEU A 205 3.35 -6.29 -18.90
N ARG A 206 2.71 -6.50 -20.07
CA ARG A 206 3.24 -6.07 -21.38
C ARG A 206 3.20 -4.56 -21.58
N ALA A 207 2.38 -3.84 -20.83
CA ALA A 207 2.35 -2.37 -20.85
C ALA A 207 3.59 -1.72 -20.19
N GLN A 208 4.53 -2.50 -19.65
CA GLN A 208 5.66 -2.02 -18.85
C GLN A 208 6.98 -2.67 -19.28
N GLY A 209 8.02 -1.87 -19.50
CA GLY A 209 9.33 -2.39 -19.90
C GLY A 209 10.03 -3.23 -18.81
N ARG A 210 9.68 -3.07 -17.53
CA ARG A 210 10.30 -3.85 -16.43
C ARG A 210 9.99 -5.35 -16.44
N PHE A 211 8.98 -5.77 -17.21
CA PHE A 211 8.57 -7.18 -17.37
C PHE A 211 8.78 -7.72 -18.79
N ALA A 212 9.46 -6.96 -19.67
CA ALA A 212 9.58 -7.29 -21.10
C ALA A 212 10.23 -8.66 -21.39
N HIS A 213 10.98 -9.21 -20.44
CA HIS A 213 11.70 -10.48 -20.56
C HIS A 213 10.90 -11.70 -20.10
N LEU A 214 9.74 -11.51 -19.47
CA LEU A 214 8.93 -12.62 -18.97
C LEU A 214 8.39 -13.47 -20.12
N ASP A 215 8.53 -14.78 -19.98
CA ASP A 215 7.95 -15.76 -20.88
C ASP A 215 6.51 -16.14 -20.49
N ALA A 216 5.88 -16.97 -21.33
CA ALA A 216 4.48 -17.36 -21.13
C ALA A 216 4.25 -18.16 -19.84
N ASN A 217 5.22 -18.97 -19.40
CA ASN A 217 5.10 -19.77 -18.18
C ASN A 217 5.21 -18.87 -16.94
N GLU A 218 6.14 -17.91 -16.96
CA GLU A 218 6.28 -16.91 -15.89
C GLU A 218 5.02 -16.04 -15.78
N ILE A 219 4.44 -15.61 -16.91
CA ILE A 219 3.19 -14.85 -16.94
C ILE A 219 2.01 -15.69 -16.42
N ALA A 220 1.92 -16.97 -16.82
CA ALA A 220 0.88 -17.87 -16.35
C ALA A 220 0.94 -18.09 -14.83
N ALA A 221 2.16 -18.24 -14.27
CA ALA A 221 2.34 -18.35 -12.83
C ALA A 221 1.92 -17.06 -12.08
N ILE A 222 2.19 -15.89 -12.65
CA ILE A 222 1.71 -14.61 -12.11
C ILE A 222 0.18 -14.55 -12.18
N GLN A 223 -0.43 -14.97 -13.31
CA GLN A 223 -1.89 -15.00 -13.48
C GLN A 223 -2.55 -15.87 -12.41
N GLU A 224 -2.06 -17.09 -12.21
CA GLU A 224 -2.60 -18.02 -11.21
C GLU A 224 -2.54 -17.43 -9.80
N ARG A 225 -1.41 -16.81 -9.45
CA ARG A 225 -1.24 -16.17 -8.14
C ARG A 225 -2.20 -15.00 -7.93
N VAL A 226 -2.40 -14.17 -8.96
CA VAL A 226 -3.32 -13.03 -8.91
C VAL A 226 -4.77 -13.50 -8.80
N THR A 227 -5.17 -14.48 -9.60
CA THR A 227 -6.52 -15.08 -9.54
C THR A 227 -6.77 -15.70 -8.16
N THR A 228 -5.83 -16.48 -7.63
CA THR A 228 -5.93 -17.07 -6.28
C THR A 228 -6.01 -15.99 -5.20
N GLY A 229 -5.22 -14.92 -5.32
CA GLY A 229 -5.26 -13.78 -4.39
C GLY A 229 -6.62 -13.08 -4.39
N TRP A 230 -7.20 -12.89 -5.58
CA TRP A 230 -8.54 -12.31 -5.73
C TRP A 230 -9.63 -13.19 -5.11
N GLU A 231 -9.61 -14.50 -5.36
CA GLU A 231 -10.54 -15.45 -4.75
C GLU A 231 -10.43 -15.44 -3.22
N ARG A 232 -9.20 -15.44 -2.68
CA ARG A 232 -8.96 -15.33 -1.24
C ARG A 232 -9.52 -14.02 -0.66
N LEU A 233 -9.36 -12.89 -1.36
CA LEU A 233 -9.95 -11.62 -0.93
C LEU A 233 -11.48 -11.68 -0.93
N GLN A 234 -12.09 -12.26 -1.95
CA GLN A 234 -13.54 -12.46 -1.99
C GLN A 234 -14.04 -13.34 -0.86
N LEU A 235 -13.29 -14.39 -0.49
CA LEU A 235 -13.61 -15.22 0.68
C LEU A 235 -13.52 -14.42 1.98
N ARG A 236 -12.47 -13.62 2.19
CA ARG A 236 -12.34 -12.75 3.37
C ARG A 236 -13.51 -11.78 3.52
N VAL A 237 -14.00 -11.21 2.41
CA VAL A 237 -15.21 -10.36 2.40
C VAL A 237 -16.46 -11.12 2.84
N LYS A 238 -16.59 -12.39 2.47
CA LYS A 238 -17.72 -13.24 2.89
C LYS A 238 -17.60 -13.61 4.36
N GLU A 239 -16.43 -14.05 4.78
CA GLU A 239 -16.14 -14.47 6.16
C GLU A 239 -16.29 -13.33 7.15
N SER A 240 -15.79 -12.13 6.83
CA SER A 240 -15.83 -11.00 7.76
C SER A 240 -17.26 -10.64 8.15
N LYS A 241 -18.22 -10.73 7.20
CA LYS A 241 -19.65 -10.47 7.45
C LYS A 241 -20.28 -11.41 8.48
N THR A 242 -19.67 -12.57 8.72
CA THR A 242 -20.13 -13.55 9.72
C THR A 242 -19.47 -13.37 11.08
N LEU A 243 -18.40 -12.58 11.15
CA LEU A 243 -17.64 -12.32 12.36
C LEU A 243 -18.07 -10.98 12.98
N PRO A 244 -18.05 -10.85 14.31
CA PRO A 244 -18.21 -9.54 14.94
C PRO A 244 -17.03 -8.62 14.55
N PRO A 245 -17.25 -7.30 14.49
CA PRO A 245 -16.15 -6.34 14.38
C PRO A 245 -15.12 -6.54 15.49
N HIS A 246 -13.86 -6.18 15.22
CA HIS A 246 -12.85 -6.12 16.26
C HIS A 246 -13.30 -5.19 17.39
N PRO A 247 -13.06 -5.57 18.66
CA PRO A 247 -13.38 -4.69 19.77
C PRO A 247 -12.59 -3.38 19.62
N ALA A 248 -13.22 -2.26 19.96
CA ALA A 248 -12.54 -0.99 20.00
C ALA A 248 -11.29 -1.10 20.88
N ARG A 249 -10.11 -0.83 20.30
CA ARG A 249 -8.88 -0.76 21.09
C ARG A 249 -9.03 0.37 22.09
N VAL A 250 -8.89 0.06 23.37
CA VAL A 250 -8.74 1.08 24.40
C VAL A 250 -7.49 1.87 24.01
N ALA A 251 -7.67 3.12 23.58
CA ALA A 251 -6.53 3.99 23.31
C ALA A 251 -5.66 3.96 24.57
N ALA A 252 -4.37 3.63 24.42
CA ALA A 252 -3.45 3.68 25.54
C ALA A 252 -3.53 5.11 26.10
N THR A 253 -4.26 5.26 27.20
CA THR A 253 -4.33 6.51 27.93
C THR A 253 -2.92 6.74 28.43
N THR A 254 -2.22 7.68 27.78
CA THR A 254 -1.00 8.26 28.33
C THR A 254 -1.38 8.90 29.67
N THR A 255 -1.11 8.18 30.75
CA THR A 255 -0.93 8.73 32.09
C THR A 255 0.21 9.73 32.11
#